data_AF-A0A1B1TCM8-F1
#
_entry.id   AF-A0A1B1TCM8-F1
#
_cell.length_a   1.000
_cell.length_b   1.000
_cell.length_c   1.000
_cell.angle_alpha   90.00
_cell.angle_beta   90.00
_cell.angle_gamma   90.00
#
_symmetry.space_group_name_H-M   'P 1'
#
loop_
_entity.id
_entity.type
_entity.pdbx_description
1 polymer ?
#
loop_
_entity_poly.entity_id
_entity_poly.type
_entity_poly.pdbx_seq_one_letter_code
_entity_poly.pdbx_strand_id
1 'polypeptide(L)'
;MPTDDKGHPEVPIKLLNDEWEKYGLNDSVKLRISKCLGPCSMHNISLLRTDNGTTWIGNLSENIHYKALVDWAIQVSEKGSEIEIPEILIPHKFERFDEVVIRD
;
A
#
# COMPACT_ATOMS: atom_id res chain seq x y z
N MET A 1 -3.79 -17.73 -1.98
CA MET A 1 -3.26 -16.75 -2.94
C MET A 1 -2.04 -17.39 -3.59
N PRO A 2 -1.74 -17.12 -4.88
CA PRO A 2 -0.46 -17.51 -5.46
C PRO A 2 0.71 -16.88 -4.69
N THR A 3 1.89 -17.48 -4.80
CA THR A 3 3.12 -17.01 -4.16
C THR A 3 4.17 -16.66 -5.20
N ASP A 4 5.00 -15.66 -4.92
CA ASP A 4 6.13 -15.27 -5.75
C ASP A 4 7.31 -16.26 -5.68
N ASP A 5 8.38 -15.98 -6.43
CA ASP A 5 9.59 -16.81 -6.50
C ASP A 5 10.32 -16.95 -5.14
N LYS A 6 9.98 -16.13 -4.15
CA LYS A 6 10.55 -16.16 -2.79
C LYS A 6 9.59 -16.79 -1.77
N GLY A 7 8.44 -17.27 -2.21
CA GLY A 7 7.41 -17.87 -1.36
C GLY A 7 6.53 -16.86 -0.62
N HIS A 8 6.60 -15.56 -0.96
CA HIS A 8 5.70 -14.55 -0.41
C HIS A 8 4.38 -14.53 -1.19
N PRO A 9 3.24 -14.24 -0.56
CA PRO A 9 1.99 -14.07 -1.29
C PRO A 9 2.12 -13.01 -2.38
N GLU A 10 1.66 -13.28 -3.60
CA GLU A 10 1.68 -12.29 -4.66
C GLU A 10 0.74 -11.12 -4.34
N VAL A 11 1.16 -9.93 -4.76
CA VAL A 11 0.28 -8.76 -4.77
C VAL A 11 -0.88 -9.02 -5.74
N PRO A 12 -2.15 -8.94 -5.33
CA PRO A 12 -3.29 -9.21 -6.18
C PRO A 12 -3.57 -8.02 -7.11
N ILE A 13 -2.67 -7.79 -8.08
CA ILE A 13 -2.69 -6.63 -9.00
C ILE A 13 -4.02 -6.56 -9.75
N LYS A 14 -4.55 -7.70 -10.21
CA LYS A 14 -5.84 -7.74 -10.91
C LYS A 14 -6.97 -7.23 -10.02
N LEU A 15 -7.04 -7.67 -8.76
CA LEU A 15 -8.05 -7.21 -7.80
C LEU A 15 -7.93 -5.69 -7.58
N LEU A 16 -6.72 -5.18 -7.39
CA LEU A 16 -6.52 -3.75 -7.18
C LEU A 16 -6.98 -2.93 -8.39
N ASN A 17 -6.63 -3.34 -9.61
CA ASN A 17 -7.06 -2.65 -10.81
C ASN A 17 -8.59 -2.71 -10.99
N ASP A 18 -9.20 -3.89 -10.80
CA ASP A 18 -10.64 -4.09 -10.94
C ASP A 18 -11.42 -3.21 -9.94
N GLU A 19 -10.98 -3.13 -8.67
CA GLU A 19 -11.64 -2.28 -7.67
C GLU A 19 -11.40 -0.78 -7.95
N TRP A 20 -10.22 -0.38 -8.43
CA TRP A 20 -9.96 1.02 -8.81
C TRP A 20 -10.84 1.48 -9.96
N GLU A 21 -11.07 0.63 -10.96
CA GLU A 21 -11.98 0.91 -12.07
C GLU A 21 -13.43 0.96 -11.60
N LYS A 22 -13.87 -0.06 -10.85
CA LYS A 22 -15.24 -0.18 -10.33
C LYS A 22 -15.69 1.03 -9.51
N TYR A 23 -14.79 1.60 -8.70
CA TYR A 23 -15.08 2.75 -7.85
C TYR A 23 -14.64 4.09 -8.45
N GLY A 24 -14.11 4.11 -9.68
CA GLY A 24 -13.68 5.35 -10.34
C GLY A 24 -12.57 6.09 -9.59
N LEU A 25 -11.71 5.38 -8.84
CA LEU A 25 -10.79 6.00 -7.89
C LEU A 25 -9.68 6.82 -8.56
N ASN A 26 -9.38 6.59 -9.84
CA ASN A 26 -8.25 7.24 -10.53
C ASN A 26 -8.31 8.78 -10.56
N ASP A 27 -9.50 9.37 -10.42
CA ASP A 27 -9.68 10.82 -10.40
C ASP A 27 -9.22 11.45 -9.07
N SER A 28 -9.35 10.72 -7.96
CA SER A 28 -9.07 11.20 -6.60
C SER A 28 -7.85 10.54 -5.96
N VAL A 29 -7.65 9.24 -6.19
CA VAL A 29 -6.59 8.41 -5.60
C VAL A 29 -5.91 7.57 -6.69
N LYS A 30 -4.68 7.92 -7.06
CA LYS A 30 -3.94 7.24 -8.13
C LYS A 30 -3.34 5.91 -7.63
N LEU A 31 -3.66 4.80 -8.30
CA LEU A 31 -2.96 3.54 -8.11
C LEU A 31 -1.67 3.51 -8.94
N ARG A 32 -0.55 3.14 -8.31
CA ARG A 32 0.71 2.86 -9.01
C ARG A 32 1.29 1.53 -8.53
N ILE A 33 1.49 0.61 -9.47
CA ILE A 33 2.10 -0.69 -9.21
C ILE A 33 3.55 -0.66 -9.71
N SER A 34 4.49 -1.02 -8.83
CA SER A 34 5.92 -1.06 -9.13
C SER A 34 6.53 -2.37 -8.67
N LYS A 35 7.49 -2.89 -9.43
CA LYS A 35 8.17 -4.17 -9.12
C LYS A 35 9.00 -4.13 -7.83
N CYS A 36 9.50 -2.96 -7.41
CA CYS A 36 10.27 -2.80 -6.19
C CYS A 36 10.06 -1.40 -5.61
N LEU A 37 9.79 -1.32 -4.31
CA LEU A 37 9.67 -0.06 -3.56
C LEU A 37 10.78 0.10 -2.52
N GLY A 38 11.43 -1.00 -2.12
CA GLY A 38 12.35 -1.05 -0.99
C GLY A 38 11.68 -0.69 0.35
N PRO A 39 12.29 -1.04 1.49
CA PRO A 39 13.54 -1.80 1.63
C PRO A 39 13.38 -3.29 1.29
N CYS A 40 14.47 -3.96 0.90
CA CYS A 40 14.45 -5.39 0.54
C CYS A 40 14.14 -6.32 1.73
N SER A 41 14.23 -5.82 2.96
CA SER A 41 13.87 -6.53 4.20
C SER A 41 12.36 -6.65 4.42
N MET A 42 11.55 -5.90 3.66
CA MET A 42 10.10 -5.94 3.70
C MET A 42 9.57 -6.40 2.34
N HIS A 43 8.51 -7.22 2.35
CA HIS A 43 7.82 -7.63 1.12
C HIS A 43 6.44 -6.97 1.03
N ASN A 44 5.86 -6.94 -0.18
CA ASN A 44 4.51 -6.43 -0.44
C ASN A 44 4.23 -5.07 0.20
N ILE A 45 5.03 -4.09 -0.19
CA ILE A 45 5.00 -2.74 0.37
C ILE A 45 3.98 -1.89 -0.38
N SER A 46 3.22 -1.08 0.35
CA SER A 46 2.32 -0.05 -0.18
C SER A 46 2.67 1.30 0.44
N LEU A 47 2.70 2.34 -0.40
CA LEU A 47 2.85 3.73 0.04
C LEU A 47 1.50 4.42 -0.04
N LEU A 48 0.99 4.87 1.10
CA LEU A 48 -0.21 5.70 1.18
C LEU A 48 0.24 7.16 1.26
N ARG A 49 -0.01 7.93 0.20
CA ARG A 49 0.37 9.33 0.11
C ARG A 49 -0.85 10.22 0.21
N THR A 50 -0.82 11.15 1.14
CA THR A 50 -1.81 12.21 1.32
C THR A 50 -1.09 13.55 1.46
N ASP A 51 -1.85 14.64 1.55
CA ASP A 51 -1.29 15.97 1.80
C ASP A 51 -0.57 16.05 3.17
N ASN A 52 -0.95 15.17 4.10
CA ASN A 52 -0.37 15.07 5.44
C ASN A 52 0.93 14.24 5.48
N GLY A 53 1.32 13.61 4.37
CA GLY A 53 2.58 12.90 4.25
C GLY A 53 2.45 11.50 3.63
N THR A 54 3.46 10.68 3.89
CA THR A 54 3.55 9.31 3.35
C THR A 54 3.57 8.30 4.49
N THR A 55 2.65 7.34 4.43
CA THR A 55 2.63 6.18 5.33
C THR A 55 3.13 4.94 4.58
N TRP A 56 4.05 4.22 5.19
CA TRP A 56 4.61 2.97 4.67
C TRP A 56 3.93 1.78 5.32
N ILE A 57 3.38 0.89 4.50
CA ILE A 57 2.72 -0.35 4.92
C ILE A 57 3.47 -1.53 4.30
N GLY A 58 3.88 -2.51 5.08
CA GLY A 58 4.68 -3.65 4.63
C GLY A 58 4.14 -5.01 5.08
N ASN A 59 4.72 -6.09 4.57
CA ASN A 59 4.37 -7.47 4.89
C ASN A 59 2.89 -7.79 4.63
N LEU A 60 2.32 -7.25 3.55
CA LEU A 60 0.94 -7.52 3.18
C LEU A 60 0.80 -8.92 2.56
N SER A 61 0.32 -9.88 3.35
CA SER A 61 0.25 -11.29 2.98
C SER A 61 -1.16 -11.78 2.60
N GLU A 62 -2.21 -11.08 3.02
CA GLU A 62 -3.59 -11.57 2.92
C GLU A 62 -4.47 -10.65 2.08
N ASN A 63 -5.47 -11.22 1.41
CA ASN A 63 -6.45 -10.47 0.61
C ASN A 63 -7.15 -9.37 1.42
N ILE A 64 -7.35 -9.58 2.73
CA ILE A 64 -7.99 -8.60 3.59
C ILE A 64 -7.16 -7.32 3.75
N HIS A 65 -5.82 -7.40 3.64
CA HIS A 65 -4.96 -6.22 3.65
C HIS A 65 -5.19 -5.37 2.39
N TYR A 66 -5.25 -6.01 1.22
CA TYR A 66 -5.48 -5.30 -0.04
C TYR A 66 -6.89 -4.72 -0.14
N LYS A 67 -7.89 -5.41 0.41
CA LYS A 67 -9.24 -4.85 0.57
C LYS A 67 -9.23 -3.63 1.48
N ALA A 68 -8.50 -3.67 2.59
CA ALA A 68 -8.36 -2.50 3.46
C ALA A 68 -7.69 -1.30 2.75
N LEU A 69 -6.74 -1.53 1.83
CA LEU A 69 -6.17 -0.47 0.99
C LEU A 69 -7.22 0.14 0.05
N VAL A 70 -8.08 -0.70 -0.54
CA VAL A 70 -9.20 -0.25 -1.39
C VAL A 70 -10.19 0.56 -0.56
N ASP A 71 -10.61 0.04 0.60
CA ASP A 71 -11.56 0.72 1.49
C ASP A 71 -11.01 2.07 1.96
N TRP A 72 -9.71 2.15 2.25
CA TRP A 72 -9.04 3.41 2.56
C TRP A 72 -9.09 4.39 1.36
N ALA A 73 -8.79 3.91 0.14
CA ALA A 73 -8.81 4.75 -1.05
C ALA A 73 -10.21 5.28 -1.38
N ILE A 74 -11.26 4.46 -1.18
CA ILE A 74 -12.66 4.88 -1.29
C ILE A 74 -12.95 6.00 -0.29
N GLN A 75 -12.60 5.81 0.98
CA GLN A 75 -12.83 6.82 2.00
C GLN A 75 -12.10 8.13 1.71
N VAL A 76 -10.86 8.06 1.20
CA VAL A 76 -10.11 9.26 0.79
C VAL A 76 -10.79 9.97 -0.39
N SER A 77 -11.33 9.21 -1.35
CA SER A 77 -12.05 9.79 -2.49
C SER A 77 -13.35 10.49 -2.08
N GLU A 78 -14.01 10.02 -1.02
CA GLU A 78 -15.30 10.55 -0.56
C GLU A 78 -15.16 11.69 0.46
N LYS A 79 -14.17 11.59 1.36
CA LYS A 79 -14.04 12.45 2.55
C LYS A 79 -12.77 13.31 2.57
N GLY A 80 -11.85 13.12 1.62
CA GLY A 80 -10.58 13.84 1.55
C GLY A 80 -9.43 13.14 2.30
N SER A 81 -8.33 13.85 2.52
CA SER A 81 -7.05 13.29 3.00
C SER A 81 -6.95 13.08 4.51
N GLU A 82 -7.98 13.44 5.28
CA GLU A 82 -8.06 13.27 6.75
C GLU A 82 -8.69 11.92 7.14
N ILE A 83 -8.17 10.83 6.57
CA ILE A 83 -8.66 9.47 6.82
C ILE A 83 -7.61 8.67 7.55
N GLU A 84 -8.01 8.10 8.68
CA GLU A 84 -7.18 7.21 9.47
C GLU A 84 -6.89 5.92 8.70
N ILE A 85 -5.70 5.36 8.96
CA ILE A 85 -5.32 4.08 8.40
C ILE A 85 -6.21 2.99 9.01
N PRO A 86 -6.82 2.09 8.20
CA PRO A 86 -7.60 0.97 8.72
C PRO A 86 -6.84 0.19 9.78
N GLU A 87 -7.53 -0.19 10.88
CA GLU A 87 -6.90 -0.83 12.04
C GLU A 87 -6.07 -2.07 11.67
N ILE A 88 -6.54 -2.85 10.70
CA ILE A 88 -5.84 -4.05 10.22
C ILE A 88 -4.49 -3.74 9.54
N LEU A 89 -4.29 -2.51 9.04
CA LEU A 89 -3.03 -2.09 8.43
C LEU A 89 -2.07 -1.45 9.45
N ILE A 90 -2.53 -1.12 10.66
CA ILE A 90 -1.70 -0.50 11.69
C ILE A 90 -0.49 -1.38 12.07
N PRO A 91 -0.64 -2.71 12.31
CA PRO A 91 0.50 -3.59 12.61
C PRO A 91 1.53 -3.69 11.47
N HIS A 92 1.12 -3.33 10.26
CA HIS A 92 1.95 -3.35 9.05
C HIS A 92 2.64 -2.01 8.77
N LYS A 93 2.33 -0.97 9.55
CA LYS A 93 3.00 0.32 9.44
C LYS A 93 4.44 0.21 9.92
N PHE A 94 5.36 0.75 9.13
CA PHE A 94 6.77 0.82 9.51
C PHE A 94 7.38 2.16 9.16
N GLU A 95 8.48 2.50 9.82
CA GLU A 95 9.31 3.64 9.44
C GLU A 95 10.39 3.16 8.46
N ARG A 96 10.46 3.81 7.31
CA ARG A 96 11.57 3.62 6.39
C ARG A 96 12.76 4.40 6.94
N PHE A 97 13.67 3.72 7.61
CA PHE A 97 15.02 4.25 7.83
C PHE A 97 15.72 4.23 6.47
N ASP A 98 15.82 5.40 5.82
CA ASP A 98 16.82 5.55 4.77
C ASP A 98 18.18 5.36 5.47
N GLU A 99 18.97 4.37 5.07
CA GLU A 99 20.37 4.30 5.48
C GLU A 99 21.02 5.63 5.09
N VAL A 100 21.17 6.53 6.06
CA VAL A 100 22.02 7.70 5.92
C VAL A 100 23.43 7.15 5.76
N VAL A 101 23.87 6.98 4.51
CA VAL A 101 25.28 6.80 4.21
C VAL A 101 25.94 8.13 4.58
N ILE A 102 26.39 8.27 5.82
CA ILE A 102 27.40 9.27 6.17
C ILE A 102 28.62 8.87 5.35
N ARG A 103 28.84 9.61 4.26
CA ARG A 103 30.13 9.61 3.57
C ARG A 103 31.02 10.55 4.37
N ASP A 104 31.99 9.98 5.08
CA ASP A 104 33.16 10.72 5.58
C ASP A 104 33.96 11.33 4.42
#